data_AF-X1LG53-F1
#
_entry.id   AF-X1LG53-F1
#
_cell.length_a   1.000
_cell.length_b   1.000
_cell.length_c   1.000
_cell.angle_alpha   90.00
_cell.angle_beta   90.00
_cell.angle_gamma   90.00
#
_symmetry.space_group_name_H-M   'P 1'
#
loop_
_entity.id
_entity.type
_entity.pdbx_description
1 polymer ?
#
loop_
_entity_poly.entity_id
_entity_poly.type
_entity_poly.pdbx_seq_one_letter_code
_entity_poly.pdbx_strand_id
1 'polypeptide(L)'
;GLNIMGNVGIGTTDPQGYKLYVAGDILSSTGKFYNVDKNDYIEIRASDESIRFFTQDAEKLTILNSGNVGIGTNVPEAKLHIAGAGNGIMFPDGTLQTTAPRAPTITVINATANTEYTLNHTGYVKIECFYTGYYHGKSNITIDFQVDDVSIKKITQSSIDYRNWPSLSAVYYGQKSGNFKFELQKGITAQKALQFVITEY
;
A
#
# COMPACT_ATOMS: atom_id res chain seq x y z
N GLY A 1 -54.11 2.35 9.17
CA GLY A 1 -55.40 1.67 8.97
C GLY A 1 -55.27 0.66 7.84
N LEU A 2 -56.07 -0.41 7.87
CA LEU A 2 -56.23 -1.33 6.75
C LEU A 2 -57.12 -0.66 5.69
N ASN A 3 -56.67 -0.55 4.44
CA ASN A 3 -57.51 -0.01 3.37
C ASN A 3 -58.36 -1.11 2.71
N ILE A 4 -59.36 -0.72 1.91
CA ILE A 4 -60.26 -1.65 1.19
C ILE A 4 -59.55 -2.57 0.18
N MET A 5 -58.27 -2.31 -0.13
CA MET A 5 -57.42 -3.12 -1.00
C MET A 5 -56.52 -4.11 -0.23
N GLY A 6 -56.69 -4.20 1.09
CA GLY A 6 -55.89 -5.05 1.97
C GLY A 6 -54.47 -4.55 2.25
N ASN A 7 -54.17 -3.28 1.93
CA ASN A 7 -52.89 -2.66 2.23
C ASN A 7 -52.91 -2.06 3.64
N VAL A 8 -51.77 -2.07 4.31
CA VAL A 8 -51.58 -1.51 5.65
C VAL A 8 -50.81 -0.20 5.56
N GLY A 9 -51.45 0.90 5.93
CA GLY A 9 -50.79 2.19 6.14
C GLY A 9 -50.57 2.46 7.63
N ILE A 10 -49.37 2.82 8.03
CA ILE A 10 -49.03 3.32 9.37
C ILE A 10 -48.61 4.79 9.21
N GLY A 11 -49.29 5.72 9.91
CA GLY A 11 -49.04 7.15 9.76
C GLY A 11 -49.55 7.78 8.45
N THR A 12 -50.19 7.02 7.56
CA THR A 12 -50.80 7.50 6.31
C THR A 12 -52.16 6.82 6.04
N THR A 13 -53.01 7.49 5.27
CA THR A 13 -54.23 6.91 4.67
C THR A 13 -54.04 6.49 3.21
N ASP A 14 -52.95 6.90 2.57
CA ASP A 14 -52.58 6.54 1.20
C ASP A 14 -51.22 5.81 1.21
N PRO A 15 -51.22 4.45 1.14
CA PRO A 15 -50.00 3.65 1.09
C PRO A 15 -49.22 3.72 -0.23
N GLN A 16 -49.54 4.63 -1.16
CA GLN A 16 -48.86 4.83 -2.45
C GLN A 16 -48.70 3.55 -3.31
N GLY A 17 -49.61 2.59 -3.14
CA GLY A 17 -49.59 1.31 -3.85
C GLY A 17 -48.79 0.19 -3.17
N TYR A 18 -48.08 0.45 -2.06
CA TYR A 18 -47.36 -0.58 -1.31
C TYR A 18 -48.31 -1.39 -0.42
N LYS A 19 -47.99 -2.69 -0.22
CA LYS A 19 -48.75 -3.59 0.68
C LYS A 19 -48.63 -3.20 2.15
N LEU A 20 -47.45 -2.71 2.54
CA LEU A 20 -47.20 -2.08 3.83
C LEU A 20 -46.45 -0.77 3.57
N TYR A 21 -46.99 0.34 4.06
CA TYR A 21 -46.35 1.67 4.01
C TYR A 21 -46.34 2.29 5.40
N VAL A 22 -45.18 2.77 5.83
CA VAL A 22 -45.02 3.52 7.09
C VAL A 22 -44.54 4.92 6.76
N ALA A 23 -45.33 5.93 7.13
CA ALA A 23 -44.95 7.32 7.03
C ALA A 23 -44.10 7.71 8.25
N GLY A 24 -42.81 7.39 8.19
CA GLY A 24 -41.84 7.70 9.26
C GLY A 24 -40.90 6.53 9.57
N ASP A 25 -40.17 6.66 10.67
CA ASP A 25 -39.20 5.65 11.11
C ASP A 25 -39.87 4.34 11.54
N ILE A 26 -39.19 3.24 11.25
CA ILE A 26 -39.57 1.90 11.73
C ILE A 26 -38.52 1.46 12.74
N LEU A 27 -38.85 1.53 14.03
CA LEU A 27 -38.02 0.93 15.08
C LEU A 27 -38.42 -0.54 15.25
N SER A 28 -37.47 -1.45 15.07
CA SER A 28 -37.67 -2.87 15.31
C SER A 28 -36.63 -3.39 16.29
N SER A 29 -37.05 -3.79 17.49
CA SER A 29 -36.15 -4.27 18.54
C SER A 29 -35.54 -5.64 18.25
N THR A 30 -36.21 -6.44 17.40
CA THR A 30 -35.77 -7.81 17.04
C THR A 30 -36.17 -8.25 15.63
N GLY A 31 -36.82 -7.39 14.84
CA GLY A 31 -37.39 -7.79 13.55
C GLY A 31 -36.31 -7.98 12.49
N LYS A 32 -36.36 -9.13 11.84
CA LYS A 32 -35.60 -9.43 10.63
C LYS A 32 -36.49 -9.15 9.42
N PHE A 33 -35.96 -8.49 8.40
CA PHE A 33 -36.62 -8.40 7.09
C PHE A 33 -36.26 -9.67 6.31
N TYR A 34 -37.15 -10.67 6.35
CA TYR A 34 -37.01 -11.88 5.54
C TYR A 34 -37.63 -11.61 4.15
N ASN A 35 -36.81 -11.60 3.10
CA ASN A 35 -37.32 -11.85 1.75
C ASN A 35 -37.38 -13.39 1.57
N VAL A 36 -38.45 -13.91 0.97
CA VAL A 36 -38.77 -15.36 0.92
C VAL A 36 -38.93 -15.87 -0.52
N ASP A 37 -38.63 -15.06 -1.55
CA ASP A 37 -38.89 -15.37 -2.95
C ASP A 37 -37.59 -15.59 -3.77
N LYS A 38 -37.68 -16.33 -4.88
CA LYS A 38 -36.52 -16.78 -5.68
C LYS A 38 -35.56 -15.69 -6.24
N ASN A 39 -35.89 -14.41 -6.08
CA ASN A 39 -35.10 -13.25 -6.51
C ASN A 39 -34.74 -12.32 -5.33
N ASP A 40 -34.63 -12.84 -4.10
CA ASP A 40 -34.43 -12.07 -2.86
C ASP A 40 -33.33 -11.00 -2.92
N TYR A 41 -33.72 -9.73 -3.06
CA TYR A 41 -32.88 -8.58 -2.71
C TYR A 41 -33.67 -7.64 -1.81
N ILE A 42 -33.03 -7.13 -0.75
CA ILE A 42 -33.56 -5.98 -0.01
C ILE A 42 -33.07 -4.75 -0.79
N GLU A 43 -34.01 -4.00 -1.37
CA GLU A 43 -33.66 -2.73 -2.00
C GLU A 43 -33.66 -1.61 -0.96
N ILE A 44 -32.54 -0.92 -0.83
CA ILE A 44 -32.42 0.29 -0.02
C ILE A 44 -32.16 1.45 -1.00
N ARG A 45 -33.17 2.29 -1.23
CA ARG A 45 -33.05 3.49 -2.07
C ARG A 45 -32.94 4.72 -1.17
N ALA A 46 -31.78 5.38 -1.21
CA ALA A 46 -31.60 6.71 -0.65
C ALA A 46 -31.53 7.69 -1.83
N SER A 47 -32.61 8.42 -2.11
CA SER A 47 -32.67 9.32 -3.27
C SER A 47 -31.80 10.55 -3.10
N ASP A 48 -31.72 11.06 -1.86
CA ASP A 48 -31.01 12.32 -1.54
C ASP A 48 -30.10 12.18 -0.30
N GLU A 49 -30.02 10.97 0.27
CA GLU A 49 -29.29 10.69 1.50
C GLU A 49 -28.24 9.59 1.31
N SER A 50 -27.41 9.40 2.34
CA SER A 50 -26.39 8.33 2.35
C SER A 50 -26.97 7.05 2.94
N ILE A 51 -26.54 5.89 2.47
CA ILE A 51 -26.78 4.62 3.17
C ILE A 51 -25.74 4.50 4.28
N ARG A 52 -26.17 4.26 5.51
CA ARG A 52 -25.28 4.23 6.68
C ARG A 52 -25.53 3.00 7.53
N PHE A 53 -24.45 2.40 8.02
CA PHE A 53 -24.49 1.29 8.96
C PHE A 53 -23.84 1.72 10.27
N PHE A 54 -24.55 1.54 11.38
CA PHE A 54 -24.10 1.92 12.71
C PHE A 54 -23.89 0.68 13.58
N THR A 55 -22.88 0.72 14.44
CA THR A 55 -22.79 -0.16 15.61
C THR A 55 -22.42 0.65 16.84
N GLN A 56 -23.15 0.44 17.95
CA GLN A 56 -22.99 1.23 19.18
C GLN A 56 -23.01 2.74 18.91
N ASP A 57 -24.00 3.21 18.16
CA ASP A 57 -24.21 4.63 17.80
C ASP A 57 -23.06 5.29 17.02
N ALA A 58 -22.12 4.49 16.49
CA ALA A 58 -21.03 4.96 15.64
C ALA A 58 -21.19 4.44 14.21
N GLU A 59 -21.06 5.35 13.24
CA GLU A 59 -21.08 5.02 11.81
C GLU A 59 -19.86 4.18 11.45
N LYS A 60 -20.10 2.98 10.90
CA LYS A 60 -19.05 2.01 10.52
C LYS A 60 -18.89 1.89 9.01
N LEU A 61 -19.97 2.05 8.25
CA LEU A 61 -19.96 2.04 6.80
C LEU A 61 -20.91 3.12 6.27
N THR A 62 -20.45 3.85 5.27
CA THR A 62 -21.19 4.94 4.62
C THR A 62 -21.13 4.74 3.11
N ILE A 63 -22.26 4.95 2.42
CA ILE A 63 -22.30 5.11 0.97
C ILE A 63 -22.96 6.45 0.70
N LEU A 64 -22.16 7.42 0.25
CA LEU A 64 -22.68 8.75 -0.12
C LEU A 64 -23.52 8.67 -1.39
N ASN A 65 -24.41 9.65 -1.60
CA ASN A 65 -25.16 9.82 -2.85
C ASN A 65 -24.23 9.97 -4.09
N SER A 66 -22.99 10.43 -3.88
CA SER A 66 -21.94 10.49 -4.90
C SER A 66 -21.34 9.13 -5.28
N GLY A 67 -21.78 8.06 -4.61
CA GLY A 67 -21.30 6.69 -4.77
C GLY A 67 -19.96 6.41 -4.08
N ASN A 68 -19.46 7.32 -3.25
CA ASN A 68 -18.24 7.08 -2.46
C ASN A 68 -18.57 6.23 -1.24
N VAL A 69 -17.75 5.20 -1.00
CA VAL A 69 -17.91 4.27 0.12
C VAL A 69 -16.86 4.57 1.20
N GLY A 70 -17.31 4.83 2.42
CA GLY A 70 -16.48 4.98 3.61
C GLY A 70 -16.59 3.75 4.51
N ILE A 71 -15.47 3.25 5.02
CA ILE A 71 -15.42 2.26 6.11
C ILE A 71 -14.66 2.91 7.27
N GLY A 72 -15.31 3.07 8.42
CA GLY A 72 -14.74 3.80 9.56
C GLY A 72 -14.66 5.32 9.41
N THR A 73 -15.25 5.89 8.35
CA THR A 73 -15.35 7.33 8.10
C THR A 73 -16.67 7.67 7.42
N ASN A 74 -17.27 8.81 7.79
CA ASN A 74 -18.48 9.35 7.16
C ASN A 74 -18.17 10.42 6.09
N VAL A 75 -16.90 10.77 5.90
CA VAL A 75 -16.43 11.70 4.87
C VAL A 75 -15.40 11.00 3.97
N PRO A 76 -15.84 10.08 3.08
CA PRO A 76 -14.93 9.43 2.14
C PRO A 76 -14.42 10.41 1.08
N GLU A 77 -13.09 10.57 1.00
CA GLU A 77 -12.40 11.45 0.04
C GLU A 77 -12.08 10.76 -1.30
N ALA A 78 -12.34 9.46 -1.38
CA ALA A 78 -12.14 8.64 -2.57
C ALA A 78 -13.34 7.69 -2.78
N LYS A 79 -13.38 7.01 -3.93
CA LYS A 79 -14.45 6.05 -4.25
C LYS A 79 -14.58 4.95 -3.19
N LEU A 80 -13.45 4.54 -2.61
CA LEU A 80 -13.38 3.71 -1.42
C LEU A 80 -12.37 4.36 -0.45
N HIS A 81 -12.82 4.76 0.73
CA HIS A 81 -11.99 5.28 1.82
C HIS A 81 -12.16 4.40 3.05
N ILE A 82 -11.09 3.70 3.45
CA ILE A 82 -11.03 2.93 4.70
C ILE A 82 -10.21 3.74 5.70
N ALA A 83 -10.85 4.18 6.78
CA ALA A 83 -10.23 4.99 7.83
C ALA A 83 -9.98 4.18 9.11
N GLY A 84 -8.97 4.60 9.88
CA GLY A 84 -8.57 3.99 11.15
C GLY A 84 -7.09 3.58 11.15
N ALA A 85 -6.34 4.06 12.13
CA ALA A 85 -4.97 3.61 12.34
C ALA A 85 -5.00 2.17 12.89
N GLY A 86 -4.50 1.20 12.12
CA GLY A 86 -4.11 -0.10 12.65
C GLY A 86 -4.72 -1.35 12.03
N ASN A 87 -5.69 -1.29 11.11
CA ASN A 87 -6.17 -2.50 10.42
C ASN A 87 -6.60 -2.19 8.98
N GLY A 88 -5.65 -2.32 8.04
CA GLY A 88 -5.90 -2.17 6.61
C GLY A 88 -6.70 -3.32 6.01
N ILE A 89 -6.43 -3.69 4.76
CA ILE A 89 -7.15 -4.78 4.08
C ILE A 89 -6.49 -6.12 4.46
N MET A 90 -7.23 -7.00 5.14
CA MET A 90 -6.80 -8.38 5.44
C MET A 90 -7.12 -9.29 4.25
N PHE A 91 -6.13 -10.05 3.78
CA PHE A 91 -6.30 -11.03 2.73
C PHE A 91 -6.54 -12.45 3.28
N PRO A 92 -7.10 -13.38 2.48
CA PRO A 92 -7.34 -14.76 2.93
C PRO A 92 -6.08 -15.54 3.36
N ASP A 93 -4.90 -15.10 2.95
CA ASP A 93 -3.61 -15.66 3.37
C ASP A 93 -3.12 -15.13 4.73
N GLY A 94 -3.91 -14.28 5.39
CA GLY A 94 -3.60 -13.67 6.68
C GLY A 94 -2.68 -12.44 6.59
N THR A 95 -2.31 -12.00 5.39
CA THR A 95 -1.52 -10.78 5.22
C THR A 95 -2.40 -9.54 5.34
N LEU A 96 -1.86 -8.49 5.98
CA LEU A 96 -2.53 -7.21 6.19
C LEU A 96 -1.86 -6.12 5.36
N GLN A 97 -2.57 -5.56 4.39
CA GLN A 97 -2.09 -4.41 3.63
C GLN A 97 -2.48 -3.11 4.32
N THR A 98 -1.51 -2.45 4.96
CA THR A 98 -1.67 -1.15 5.63
C THR A 98 -1.26 0.04 4.77
N THR A 99 -0.52 -0.21 3.68
CA THR A 99 -0.12 0.80 2.67
C THR A 99 -0.24 0.21 1.27
N ALA A 100 -0.35 1.04 0.23
CA ALA A 100 -0.19 0.56 -1.14
C ALA A 100 1.22 -0.06 -1.30
N PRO A 101 1.38 -1.20 -2.00
CA PRO A 101 2.71 -1.70 -2.34
C PRO A 101 3.42 -0.62 -3.16
N ARG A 102 4.58 -0.16 -2.69
CA ARG A 102 5.36 0.81 -3.45
C ARG A 102 6.07 0.07 -4.58
N ALA A 103 5.90 0.56 -5.82
CA ALA A 103 6.67 0.04 -6.93
C ALA A 103 8.16 0.23 -6.62
N PRO A 104 9.02 -0.77 -6.89
CA PRO A 104 10.40 -0.63 -6.53
C PRO A 104 11.05 0.51 -7.31
N THR A 105 11.72 1.42 -6.61
CA THR A 105 12.44 2.51 -7.27
C THR A 105 13.83 2.02 -7.66
N ILE A 106 14.17 2.14 -8.96
CA ILE A 106 15.49 1.79 -9.47
C ILE A 106 16.31 3.07 -9.64
N THR A 107 17.39 3.19 -8.87
CA THR A 107 18.36 4.29 -9.01
C THR A 107 19.65 3.77 -9.62
N VAL A 108 20.16 4.41 -10.67
CA VAL A 108 21.45 4.09 -11.29
C VAL A 108 22.48 5.18 -10.98
N ILE A 109 23.57 4.83 -10.31
CA ILE A 109 24.66 5.76 -9.97
C ILE A 109 25.93 5.39 -10.75
N ASN A 110 26.43 6.31 -11.57
CA ASN A 110 27.80 6.24 -12.10
C ASN A 110 28.78 6.69 -11.02
N ALA A 111 29.30 5.76 -10.24
CA ALA A 111 30.16 6.03 -9.11
C ALA A 111 31.60 6.35 -9.52
N THR A 112 32.14 7.37 -8.86
CA THR A 112 33.55 7.75 -8.89
C THR A 112 34.25 7.20 -7.65
N ALA A 113 35.52 6.83 -7.79
CA ALA A 113 36.34 6.34 -6.67
C ALA A 113 36.47 7.39 -5.57
N ASN A 114 36.53 6.94 -4.32
CA ASN A 114 36.71 7.77 -3.13
C ASN A 114 35.65 8.89 -3.02
N THR A 115 34.47 8.64 -3.58
CA THR A 115 33.31 9.54 -3.51
C THR A 115 32.22 8.83 -2.72
N GLU A 116 31.68 9.52 -1.72
CA GLU A 116 30.54 9.05 -0.95
C GLU A 116 29.24 9.33 -1.72
N TYR A 117 28.37 8.33 -1.77
CA TYR A 117 27.03 8.46 -2.35
C TYR A 117 26.00 8.15 -1.26
N THR A 118 25.02 9.03 -1.13
CA THR A 118 23.93 8.90 -0.16
C THR A 118 22.61 8.64 -0.87
N LEU A 119 21.86 7.65 -0.41
CA LEU A 119 20.50 7.34 -0.87
C LEU A 119 19.54 7.43 0.30
N ASN A 120 18.49 8.23 0.11
CA ASN A 120 17.35 8.27 1.03
C ASN A 120 16.44 7.09 0.69
N HIS A 121 16.40 6.06 1.54
CA HIS A 121 15.54 4.90 1.32
C HIS A 121 14.53 4.72 2.44
N THR A 122 13.43 4.04 2.12
CA THR A 122 12.43 3.59 3.10
C THR A 122 12.08 2.14 2.78
N GLY A 123 12.52 1.19 3.59
CA GLY A 123 12.31 -0.24 3.34
C GLY A 123 13.56 -0.96 2.81
N TYR A 124 13.35 -2.06 2.10
CA TYR A 124 14.41 -2.98 1.69
C TYR A 124 15.22 -2.45 0.51
N VAL A 125 16.54 -2.63 0.49
CA VAL A 125 17.42 -2.11 -0.57
C VAL A 125 18.34 -3.19 -1.14
N LYS A 126 18.27 -3.42 -2.45
CA LYS A 126 19.23 -4.27 -3.17
C LYS A 126 20.23 -3.40 -3.93
N ILE A 127 21.53 -3.65 -3.81
CA ILE A 127 22.58 -2.91 -4.53
C ILE A 127 23.42 -3.87 -5.37
N GLU A 128 23.46 -3.61 -6.66
CA GLU A 128 24.25 -4.36 -7.64
C GLU A 128 25.29 -3.44 -8.25
N CYS A 129 26.55 -3.86 -8.27
CA CYS A 129 27.65 -3.08 -8.85
C CYS A 129 28.14 -3.74 -10.14
N PHE A 130 28.26 -2.93 -11.20
CA PHE A 130 28.75 -3.27 -12.51
C PHE A 130 29.94 -2.38 -12.86
N TYR A 131 30.94 -2.91 -13.55
CA TYR A 131 32.02 -2.09 -14.10
C TYR A 131 31.87 -2.00 -15.60
N THR A 132 31.89 -0.78 -16.13
CA THR A 132 31.84 -0.54 -17.57
C THR A 132 33.16 0.06 -18.02
N GLY A 133 34.12 -0.77 -18.44
CA GLY A 133 35.41 -0.30 -18.95
C GLY A 133 36.43 -1.42 -19.21
N TYR A 134 37.52 -1.09 -19.91
CA TYR A 134 38.66 -1.97 -20.15
C TYR A 134 39.86 -1.49 -19.34
N TYR A 135 40.41 -2.34 -18.46
CA TYR A 135 41.65 -2.05 -17.75
C TYR A 135 42.55 -3.27 -17.71
N HIS A 136 43.86 -3.06 -17.82
CA HIS A 136 44.88 -4.11 -17.74
C HIS A 136 45.57 -4.02 -16.38
N GLY A 137 45.31 -4.98 -15.48
CA GLY A 137 45.97 -5.08 -14.18
C GLY A 137 45.10 -5.75 -13.11
N LYS A 138 45.72 -6.45 -12.15
CA LYS A 138 45.04 -6.99 -10.97
C LYS A 138 44.65 -5.86 -10.03
N SER A 139 43.40 -5.88 -9.57
CA SER A 139 42.89 -4.83 -8.69
C SER A 139 42.01 -5.40 -7.58
N ASN A 140 41.96 -4.66 -6.47
CA ASN A 140 41.01 -4.91 -5.39
C ASN A 140 39.94 -3.82 -5.42
N ILE A 141 38.67 -4.22 -5.35
CA ILE A 141 37.52 -3.34 -5.20
C ILE A 141 36.93 -3.57 -3.81
N THR A 142 36.81 -2.50 -3.03
CA THR A 142 36.12 -2.53 -1.74
C THR A 142 34.92 -1.59 -1.78
N ILE A 143 33.78 -2.08 -1.32
CA ILE A 143 32.58 -1.29 -1.10
C ILE A 143 32.25 -1.37 0.39
N ASP A 144 32.30 -0.22 1.05
CA ASP A 144 31.88 -0.05 2.43
C ASP A 144 30.44 0.47 2.45
N PHE A 145 29.56 -0.21 3.18
CA PHE A 145 28.16 0.15 3.36
C PHE A 145 27.94 0.68 4.76
N GLN A 146 27.30 1.85 4.88
CA GLN A 146 26.95 2.47 6.15
C GLN A 146 25.48 2.92 6.15
N VAL A 147 24.84 2.88 7.31
CA VAL A 147 23.51 3.48 7.54
C VAL A 147 23.65 4.43 8.73
N ASP A 148 23.28 5.69 8.55
CA ASP A 148 23.43 6.74 9.57
C ASP A 148 24.86 6.79 10.15
N ASP A 149 25.88 6.74 9.26
CA ASP A 149 27.32 6.72 9.59
C ASP A 149 27.80 5.47 10.37
N VAL A 150 26.95 4.44 10.51
CA VAL A 150 27.32 3.15 11.10
C VAL A 150 27.65 2.15 10.00
N SER A 151 28.89 1.66 9.96
CA SER A 151 29.30 0.57 9.06
C SER A 151 28.50 -0.70 9.33
N ILE A 152 27.78 -1.18 8.32
CA ILE A 152 26.91 -2.35 8.39
C ILE A 152 27.45 -3.54 7.60
N LYS A 153 28.25 -3.29 6.56
CA LYS A 153 28.84 -4.36 5.72
C LYS A 153 30.00 -3.82 4.89
N LYS A 154 31.07 -4.59 4.77
CA LYS A 154 32.19 -4.32 3.86
C LYS A 154 32.35 -5.49 2.91
N ILE A 155 32.40 -5.23 1.61
CA ILE A 155 32.62 -6.26 0.59
C ILE A 155 33.90 -5.92 -0.14
N THR A 156 34.88 -6.83 -0.09
CA THR A 156 36.15 -6.70 -0.81
C THR A 156 36.29 -7.84 -1.80
N GLN A 157 36.48 -7.51 -3.07
CA GLN A 157 36.83 -8.47 -4.09
C GLN A 157 38.28 -8.22 -4.53
N SER A 158 39.13 -9.23 -4.38
CA SER A 158 40.56 -9.15 -4.72
C SER A 158 40.92 -9.86 -6.01
N SER A 159 41.98 -9.39 -6.68
CA SER A 159 42.58 -10.05 -7.85
C SER A 159 41.61 -10.31 -9.01
N ILE A 160 40.74 -9.34 -9.33
CA ILE A 160 39.75 -9.51 -10.38
C ILE A 160 40.44 -9.53 -11.76
N ASP A 161 40.28 -10.63 -12.50
CA ASP A 161 40.77 -10.84 -13.87
C ASP A 161 39.57 -10.98 -14.82
N TYR A 162 39.49 -10.09 -15.81
CA TYR A 162 38.20 -9.64 -16.37
C TYR A 162 37.62 -10.49 -17.52
N ARG A 163 38.11 -11.70 -17.75
CA ARG A 163 37.50 -12.61 -18.75
C ARG A 163 36.20 -13.28 -18.26
N ASN A 164 35.93 -13.29 -16.95
CA ASN A 164 34.69 -13.76 -16.35
C ASN A 164 34.36 -12.85 -15.15
N TRP A 165 33.49 -11.87 -15.33
CA TRP A 165 33.05 -11.02 -14.22
C TRP A 165 31.92 -11.70 -13.43
N PRO A 166 32.08 -11.94 -12.12
CA PRO A 166 30.94 -12.19 -11.24
C PRO A 166 30.24 -10.85 -10.96
N SER A 167 28.91 -10.81 -11.04
CA SER A 167 28.13 -9.72 -10.46
C SER A 167 28.42 -9.66 -8.96
N LEU A 168 28.97 -8.54 -8.49
CA LEU A 168 29.14 -8.34 -7.05
C LEU A 168 27.79 -7.92 -6.49
N SER A 169 27.06 -8.88 -5.93
CA SER A 169 25.76 -8.63 -5.29
C SER A 169 25.97 -8.30 -3.81
N ALA A 170 25.71 -7.05 -3.47
CA ALA A 170 25.70 -6.60 -2.10
C ALA A 170 24.25 -6.41 -1.67
N VAL A 171 23.64 -7.48 -1.18
CA VAL A 171 22.27 -7.36 -0.64
C VAL A 171 22.37 -6.93 0.81
N TYR A 172 21.75 -5.79 1.14
CA TYR A 172 21.54 -5.33 2.51
C TYR A 172 20.04 -5.31 2.80
N TYR A 173 19.61 -6.08 3.78
CA TYR A 173 18.23 -6.08 4.24
C TYR A 173 18.17 -5.25 5.53
N GLY A 174 17.68 -4.01 5.45
CA GLY A 174 17.51 -3.14 6.61
C GLY A 174 16.15 -2.47 6.59
N GLN A 175 15.36 -2.64 7.66
CA GLN A 175 14.09 -1.92 7.86
C GLN A 175 14.28 -0.46 8.28
N LYS A 176 15.52 0.00 8.48
CA LYS A 176 15.78 1.32 9.04
C LYS A 176 15.80 2.35 7.91
N SER A 177 14.83 3.26 7.92
CA SER A 177 14.85 4.45 7.07
C SER A 177 16.05 5.32 7.46
N GLY A 178 16.84 5.75 6.50
CA GLY A 178 18.05 6.51 6.79
C GLY A 178 18.87 6.82 5.55
N ASN A 179 20.00 7.49 5.78
CA ASN A 179 20.96 7.77 4.73
C ASN A 179 21.82 6.53 4.53
N PHE A 180 21.56 5.79 3.46
CA PHE A 180 22.44 4.70 3.05
C PHE A 180 23.65 5.31 2.34
N LYS A 181 24.82 5.11 2.92
CA LYS A 181 26.09 5.59 2.39
C LYS A 181 26.90 4.44 1.84
N PHE A 182 27.52 4.66 0.69
CA PHE A 182 28.58 3.79 0.22
C PHE A 182 29.78 4.57 -0.28
N GLU A 183 30.96 4.08 0.08
CA GLU A 183 32.23 4.59 -0.42
C GLU A 183 32.93 3.50 -1.24
N LEU A 184 33.33 3.87 -2.44
CA LEU A 184 34.17 3.02 -3.28
C LEU A 184 35.64 3.31 -2.97
N GLN A 185 36.26 2.46 -2.15
CA GLN A 185 37.69 2.56 -1.86
C GLN A 185 38.48 1.82 -2.96
N LYS A 186 39.16 2.57 -3.83
CA LYS A 186 39.84 2.02 -5.01
C LYS A 186 41.36 1.99 -4.82
N GLY A 187 41.97 0.85 -5.15
CA GLY A 187 43.43 0.72 -5.34
C GLY A 187 43.91 0.93 -6.79
N ILE A 188 43.15 1.64 -7.64
CA ILE A 188 43.35 1.67 -9.10
C ILE A 188 43.40 3.10 -9.63
N THR A 189 44.54 3.48 -10.18
CA THR A 189 44.80 4.72 -10.91
C THR A 189 44.27 4.64 -12.36
N ALA A 190 42.95 4.72 -12.57
CA ALA A 190 42.37 5.06 -13.87
C ALA A 190 40.88 5.39 -13.79
N GLN A 191 40.49 6.46 -14.50
CA GLN A 191 39.17 7.05 -14.54
C GLN A 191 38.21 6.20 -15.42
N LYS A 192 36.94 6.05 -14.98
CA LYS A 192 35.74 5.42 -15.61
C LYS A 192 35.45 3.95 -15.22
N ALA A 193 34.20 3.49 -15.08
CA ALA A 193 33.00 4.04 -14.41
C ALA A 193 32.29 2.81 -13.81
N LEU A 194 32.08 2.77 -12.50
CA LEU A 194 31.30 1.71 -11.83
C LEU A 194 29.85 2.17 -11.81
N GLN A 195 28.94 1.32 -12.26
CA GLN A 195 27.50 1.55 -12.20
C GLN A 195 26.91 0.77 -11.04
N PHE A 196 26.18 1.47 -10.19
CA PHE A 196 25.38 0.84 -9.15
C PHE A 196 23.92 0.87 -9.56
N VAL A 197 23.26 -0.28 -9.54
CA VAL A 197 21.79 -0.39 -9.66
C VAL A 197 21.26 -0.64 -8.27
N ILE A 198 20.49 0.31 -7.75
CA ILE A 198 19.83 0.21 -6.46
C ILE A 198 18.34 -0.01 -6.68
N THR A 199 17.79 -1.06 -6.07
CA THR A 199 16.35 -1.35 -6.08
C THR A 199 15.80 -1.24 -4.66
N GLU A 200 14.89 -0.30 -4.44
CA GLU A 200 14.17 -0.15 -3.15
C GLU A 200 12.82 -0.87 -3.22
N TYR A 201 12.41 -1.59 -2.17
CA TYR A 201 11.10 -2.27 -2.05
C TYR A 201 10.31 -1.77 -0.85
#